data_AF-A6N100-F1
#
_entry.id   AF-A6N100-F1
#
_cell.length_a   1.000
_cell.length_b   1.000
_cell.length_c   1.000
_cell.angle_alpha   90.00
_cell.angle_beta   90.00
_cell.angle_gamma   90.00
#
_symmetry.space_group_name_H-M   'P 1'
#
loop_
_entity.id
_entity.type
_entity.pdbx_description
1 polymer ?
#
loop_
_entity_poly.entity_id
_entity_poly.type
_entity_poly.pdbx_seq_one_letter_code
_entity_poly.pdbx_strand_id
1 'polypeptide(L)'
;LMMIISALVPNFLMGLILGAGVIGIMMLTSGFFRLLPELPKIFWRYPVSYIVYGSWGLKGAYKNDLIGLEFEPMMPGQPKLTGEYIITKMMGLSLNHSKWLDLSMIFVLLFAYRLIFFLVLKAKEAAAPYIRVAYTRFTIKRLERRASFRKTLAMSSMSKRHNQPPHPMAVQEGLNSPMPY
;
A
#
# COMPACT_ATOMS: atom_id res chain seq x y z
N LEU A 1 7.59 1.32 -1.69
CA LEU A 1 6.59 0.83 -0.71
C LEU A 1 5.33 1.70 -0.65
N MET A 2 5.42 2.97 -0.23
CA MET A 2 4.26 3.86 -0.11
C MET A 2 3.44 3.99 -1.40
N MET A 3 4.11 4.04 -2.56
CA MET A 3 3.43 4.04 -3.86
C MET A 3 2.55 2.79 -4.08
N ILE A 4 3.01 1.62 -3.64
CA ILE A 4 2.26 0.35 -3.76
C ILE A 4 1.02 0.40 -2.86
N ILE A 5 1.19 0.82 -1.61
CA ILE A 5 0.08 0.94 -0.65
C ILE A 5 -0.97 1.92 -1.18
N SER A 6 -0.54 3.09 -1.65
CA SER A 6 -1.44 4.09 -2.22
C SER A 6 -2.17 3.59 -3.47
N ALA A 7 -1.55 2.75 -4.30
CA ALA A 7 -2.20 2.21 -5.50
C ALA A 7 -3.30 1.20 -5.19
N LEU A 8 -3.21 0.48 -4.06
CA LEU A 8 -4.15 -0.57 -3.65
C LEU A 8 -5.32 -0.05 -2.83
N VAL A 9 -5.14 1.08 -2.14
CA VAL A 9 -6.10 1.60 -1.18
C VAL A 9 -7.03 2.62 -1.86
N PRO A 10 -8.35 2.61 -1.60
CA PRO A 10 -9.32 3.51 -2.21
C PRO A 10 -9.23 4.99 -1.78
N ASN A 11 -8.64 5.31 -0.62
CA ASN A 11 -8.53 6.69 -0.12
C ASN A 11 -7.19 6.96 0.59
N PHE A 12 -6.84 8.25 0.71
CA PHE A 12 -5.55 8.68 1.25
C PHE A 12 -5.37 8.34 2.74
N LEU A 13 -6.39 8.55 3.57
CA LEU A 13 -6.29 8.34 5.02
C LEU A 13 -5.99 6.88 5.37
N MET A 14 -6.67 5.92 4.71
CA MET A 14 -6.38 4.50 4.90
C MET A 14 -4.97 4.14 4.39
N GLY A 15 -4.49 4.83 3.34
CA GLY A 15 -3.13 4.68 2.84
C GLY A 15 -2.08 5.15 3.86
N LEU A 16 -2.36 6.24 4.56
CA LEU A 16 -1.49 6.76 5.63
C LEU A 16 -1.44 5.81 6.83
N ILE A 17 -2.59 5.33 7.30
CA ILE A 17 -2.66 4.39 8.44
C ILE A 17 -1.94 3.08 8.12
N LEU A 18 -2.22 2.48 6.97
CA LEU A 18 -1.53 1.26 6.52
C LEU A 18 -0.04 1.49 6.29
N GLY A 19 0.32 2.62 5.68
CA GLY A 19 1.70 3.01 5.44
C GLY A 19 2.51 3.14 6.74
N ALA A 20 1.96 3.84 7.73
CA ALA A 20 2.57 4.00 9.04
C ALA A 20 2.72 2.65 9.76
N GLY A 21 1.69 1.81 9.75
CA GLY A 21 1.74 0.46 10.34
C GLY A 21 2.81 -0.42 9.70
N VAL A 22 2.90 -0.44 8.36
CA VAL A 22 3.91 -1.21 7.65
C VAL A 22 5.32 -0.68 7.94
N ILE A 23 5.52 0.64 7.90
CA ILE A 23 6.84 1.22 8.26
C ILE A 23 7.21 0.87 9.70
N GLY A 24 6.28 0.96 10.64
CA GLY A 24 6.52 0.58 12.04
C GLY A 24 7.00 -0.87 12.18
N ILE A 25 6.35 -1.81 11.50
CA ILE A 25 6.77 -3.22 11.47
C ILE A 25 8.15 -3.37 10.81
N MET A 26 8.42 -2.64 9.73
CA MET A 26 9.73 -2.64 9.08
C MET A 26 10.84 -2.10 10.00
N MET A 27 10.56 -1.06 10.79
CA MET A 27 11.51 -0.53 11.77
C MET A 27 11.78 -1.52 12.91
N LEU A 28 10.76 -2.23 13.38
CA LEU A 28 10.93 -3.26 14.42
C LEU A 28 11.79 -4.44 13.95
N THR A 29 11.79 -4.71 12.65
CA THR A 29 12.47 -5.86 12.03
C THR A 29 13.81 -5.51 11.38
N SER A 30 14.18 -4.22 11.37
CA SER A 30 15.40 -3.72 10.73
C SER A 30 16.69 -4.01 11.50
N GLY A 31 16.58 -4.46 12.75
CA GLY A 31 17.76 -4.67 13.61
C GLY A 31 18.09 -3.53 14.56
N PHE A 32 17.29 -2.45 14.58
CA PHE A 32 17.52 -1.29 15.43
C PHE A 32 17.08 -1.51 16.88
N PHE A 33 15.85 -1.99 17.10
CA PHE A 33 15.32 -2.24 18.45
C PHE A 33 15.74 -3.59 19.03
N ARG A 34 15.94 -4.57 18.16
CA ARG A 34 16.40 -5.90 18.52
C ARG A 34 17.44 -6.37 17.52
N LEU A 35 18.50 -7.00 18.01
CA LEU A 35 19.55 -7.53 17.16
C LEU A 35 18.96 -8.52 16.15
N LEU A 36 19.43 -8.42 14.90
CA LEU A 36 18.92 -9.27 13.84
C LEU A 36 19.01 -10.78 14.19
N PRO A 37 20.09 -11.31 14.81
CA PRO A 37 20.21 -12.75 15.11
C PRO A 37 19.18 -13.29 16.10
N GLU A 38 18.58 -12.42 16.91
CA GLU A 38 17.58 -12.78 17.92
C GLU A 38 16.16 -12.86 17.33
N LEU A 39 15.97 -12.44 16.08
CA LEU A 39 14.67 -12.52 15.43
C LEU A 39 14.29 -13.99 15.13
N PRO A 40 13.02 -14.38 15.35
CA PRO A 40 12.54 -15.71 14.99
C PRO A 40 12.82 -16.04 13.53
N LYS A 41 13.42 -17.21 13.29
CA LYS A 41 14.05 -17.55 12.01
C LYS A 41 13.07 -17.61 10.84
N ILE A 42 11.88 -18.16 11.07
CA ILE A 42 10.95 -18.63 10.02
C ILE A 42 10.30 -17.49 9.23
N PHE A 43 10.10 -16.32 9.84
CA PHE A 43 9.37 -15.21 9.20
C PHE A 43 10.13 -13.89 9.31
N TRP A 44 10.56 -13.53 10.51
CA TRP A 44 11.15 -12.22 10.79
C TRP A 44 12.59 -12.11 10.31
N ARG A 45 13.39 -13.15 10.57
CA ARG A 45 14.76 -13.23 10.04
C ARG A 45 14.76 -13.49 8.54
N TYR A 46 14.01 -14.50 8.09
CA TYR A 46 13.83 -14.83 6.69
C TYR A 46 12.33 -14.93 6.39
N PRO A 47 11.76 -14.20 5.42
CA PRO A 47 12.41 -13.29 4.47
C PRO A 47 12.40 -11.82 4.90
N VAL A 48 11.67 -11.44 5.96
CA VAL A 48 11.32 -10.04 6.23
C VAL A 48 12.55 -9.15 6.40
N SER A 49 13.53 -9.55 7.21
CA SER A 49 14.73 -8.72 7.41
C SER A 49 15.53 -8.45 6.13
N TYR A 50 15.41 -9.28 5.09
CA TYR A 50 16.14 -9.14 3.82
C TYR A 50 15.43 -8.21 2.82
N ILE A 51 14.10 -8.13 2.88
CA ILE A 51 13.31 -7.25 2.00
C ILE A 51 13.14 -5.83 2.59
N VAL A 52 13.44 -5.67 3.87
CA VAL A 52 13.40 -4.37 4.55
C VAL A 52 14.70 -3.61 4.26
N TYR A 53 14.57 -2.46 3.59
CA TYR A 53 15.71 -1.59 3.27
C TYR A 53 16.44 -1.10 4.53
N GLY A 54 15.71 -0.92 5.63
CA GLY A 54 16.25 -0.49 6.92
C GLY A 54 17.33 -1.42 7.46
N SER A 55 17.19 -2.74 7.27
CA SER A 55 18.20 -3.71 7.74
C SER A 55 19.52 -3.57 7.02
N TRP A 56 19.49 -3.33 5.72
CA TRP A 56 20.70 -3.10 4.92
C TRP A 56 21.29 -1.72 5.19
N GLY A 57 20.44 -0.70 5.36
CA GLY A 57 20.86 0.65 5.76
C GLY A 57 21.61 0.65 7.09
N LEU A 58 21.08 -0.03 8.11
CA LEU A 58 21.71 -0.13 9.43
C LEU A 58 23.05 -0.86 9.37
N LYS A 59 23.12 -2.00 8.66
CA LYS A 59 24.38 -2.73 8.44
C LYS A 59 25.43 -1.87 7.77
N GLY A 60 25.04 -1.15 6.70
CA GLY A 60 25.91 -0.24 5.98
C GLY A 60 26.41 0.91 6.86
N ALA A 61 25.51 1.52 7.63
CA ALA A 61 25.84 2.61 8.56
C ALA A 61 26.81 2.16 9.65
N TYR A 62 26.54 1.05 10.34
CA TYR A 62 27.46 0.54 11.38
C TYR A 62 28.84 0.21 10.83
N LYS A 63 28.93 -0.39 9.64
CA LYS A 63 30.21 -0.64 9.00
C LYS A 63 30.90 0.65 8.55
N ASN A 64 30.15 1.67 8.15
CA ASN A 64 30.73 2.93 7.75
C ASN A 64 31.28 3.71 8.95
N ASP A 65 30.58 3.67 10.07
CA ASP A 65 30.83 4.57 11.20
C ASP A 65 31.75 3.95 12.25
N LEU A 66 31.86 2.62 12.32
CA LEU A 66 32.65 1.94 13.36
C LEU A 66 33.95 1.32 12.85
N ILE A 67 34.05 0.92 11.57
CA ILE A 67 35.27 0.24 11.07
C ILE A 67 36.46 1.20 11.13
N GLY A 68 37.57 0.74 11.72
CA GLY A 68 38.79 1.54 11.91
C GLY A 68 38.76 2.50 13.09
N LEU A 69 37.72 2.49 13.93
CA LEU A 69 37.68 3.24 15.18
C LEU A 69 37.99 2.36 16.39
N GLU A 70 38.63 2.97 17.39
CA GLU A 70 38.84 2.39 18.71
C GLU A 70 38.11 3.22 19.75
N PHE A 71 37.49 2.53 20.72
CA PHE A 71 36.72 3.11 21.79
C PHE A 71 37.34 2.77 23.13
N GLU A 72 37.26 3.71 24.07
CA GLU A 72 37.64 3.45 25.45
C GLU A 72 36.67 2.45 26.09
N PRO A 73 37.18 1.58 26.98
CA PRO A 73 36.33 0.63 27.68
C PRO A 73 35.38 1.34 28.66
N MET A 74 34.23 0.73 28.93
CA MET A 74 33.29 1.22 29.96
C MET A 74 33.87 1.16 31.38
N MET A 75 34.79 0.23 31.64
CA MET A 75 35.47 0.10 32.93
C MET A 75 36.97 0.39 32.78
N PRO A 76 37.54 1.23 33.66
CA PRO A 76 38.98 1.49 33.67
C PRO A 76 39.77 0.17 33.81
N GLY A 77 40.74 -0.05 32.93
CA GLY A 77 41.63 -1.23 32.97
C GLY A 77 41.31 -2.35 31.98
N GLN A 78 40.22 -2.26 31.20
CA GLN A 78 39.96 -3.20 30.11
C GLN A 78 40.67 -2.81 28.79
N PRO A 79 40.88 -3.75 27.86
CA PRO A 79 41.42 -3.40 26.54
C PRO A 79 40.47 -2.47 25.78
N LYS A 80 41.03 -1.61 24.93
CA LYS A 80 40.25 -0.77 24.01
C LYS A 80 39.36 -1.63 23.12
N LEU A 81 38.15 -1.16 22.87
CA LEU A 81 37.17 -1.82 22.03
C LEU A 81 37.32 -1.36 20.59
N THR A 82 37.64 -2.28 19.68
CA THR A 82 37.65 -1.96 18.25
C THR A 82 36.21 -1.94 17.71
N GLY A 83 35.94 -1.09 16.73
CA GLY A 83 34.61 -1.05 16.11
C GLY A 83 34.22 -2.36 15.44
N GLU A 84 35.20 -3.15 14.94
CA GLU A 84 34.97 -4.49 14.41
C GLU A 84 34.47 -5.45 15.49
N TYR A 85 35.01 -5.35 16.70
CA TYR A 85 34.53 -6.13 17.85
C TYR A 85 33.10 -5.75 18.20
N ILE A 86 32.77 -4.46 18.22
CA ILE A 86 31.41 -3.98 18.50
C ILE A 86 30.41 -4.51 17.45
N ILE A 87 30.72 -4.39 16.16
CA ILE A 87 29.84 -4.86 15.08
C ILE A 87 29.59 -6.37 15.19
N THR A 88 30.63 -7.17 15.45
CA THR A 88 30.53 -8.63 15.42
C THR A 88 29.97 -9.21 16.71
N LYS A 89 30.49 -8.79 17.87
CA LYS A 89 30.18 -9.39 19.17
C LYS A 89 29.02 -8.71 19.87
N MET A 90 28.87 -7.40 19.74
CA MET A 90 27.76 -6.68 20.37
C MET A 90 26.55 -6.60 19.45
N MET A 91 26.73 -6.31 18.16
CA MET A 91 25.60 -6.14 17.22
C MET A 91 25.22 -7.42 16.48
N GLY A 92 26.06 -8.47 16.56
CA GLY A 92 25.80 -9.77 15.94
C GLY A 92 25.80 -9.73 14.40
N LEU A 93 26.52 -8.77 13.81
CA LEU A 93 26.61 -8.58 12.36
C LEU A 93 27.91 -9.19 11.81
N SER A 94 27.83 -9.80 10.63
CA SER A 94 29.01 -10.34 9.95
C SER A 94 29.76 -9.26 9.17
N LEU A 95 31.09 -9.24 9.32
CA LEU A 95 32.00 -8.39 8.52
C LEU A 95 32.43 -9.03 7.19
N ASN A 96 31.89 -10.20 6.85
CA ASN A 96 32.29 -10.98 5.66
C ASN A 96 32.09 -10.26 4.32
N HIS A 97 31.29 -9.19 4.29
CA HIS A 97 31.04 -8.40 3.09
C HIS A 97 31.19 -6.91 3.36
N SER A 98 31.55 -6.16 2.33
CA SER A 98 31.81 -4.73 2.42
C SER A 98 30.54 -3.90 2.62
N LYS A 99 30.70 -2.67 3.13
CA LYS A 99 29.63 -1.66 3.23
C LYS A 99 29.01 -1.31 1.88
N TRP A 100 29.77 -1.45 0.79
CA TRP A 100 29.29 -1.21 -0.57
C TRP A 100 28.28 -2.26 -1.03
N LEU A 101 28.43 -3.51 -0.59
CA LEU A 101 27.44 -4.54 -0.86
C LEU A 101 26.12 -4.27 -0.14
N ASP A 102 26.18 -3.81 1.11
CA ASP A 102 24.99 -3.35 1.85
C ASP A 102 24.28 -2.22 1.10
N LEU A 103 25.03 -1.22 0.63
CA LEU A 103 24.49 -0.12 -0.17
C LEU A 103 23.90 -0.61 -1.50
N SER A 104 24.58 -1.51 -2.21
CA SER A 104 24.10 -2.08 -3.47
C SER A 104 22.76 -2.80 -3.29
N MET A 105 22.56 -3.52 -2.18
CA MET A 105 21.30 -4.19 -1.88
C MET A 105 20.15 -3.20 -1.68
N ILE A 106 20.41 -2.02 -1.12
CA ILE A 106 19.40 -0.95 -1.01
C ILE A 106 18.95 -0.49 -2.41
N PHE A 107 19.89 -0.30 -3.34
CA PHE A 107 19.56 0.03 -4.73
C PHE A 107 18.76 -1.08 -5.43
N VAL A 108 19.14 -2.34 -5.23
CA VAL A 108 18.41 -3.51 -5.75
C VAL A 108 16.98 -3.54 -5.20
N LEU A 109 16.81 -3.34 -3.90
CA LEU A 109 15.48 -3.27 -3.28
C LEU A 109 14.66 -2.10 -3.83
N LEU A 110 15.27 -0.92 -4.00
CA LEU A 110 14.60 0.24 -4.60
C LEU A 110 14.07 -0.09 -5.99
N PHE A 111 14.90 -0.68 -6.84
CA PHE A 111 14.51 -1.08 -8.19
C PHE A 111 13.43 -2.17 -8.17
N ALA A 112 13.59 -3.20 -7.34
CA ALA A 112 12.60 -4.27 -7.21
C ALA A 112 11.24 -3.73 -6.75
N TYR A 113 11.19 -2.84 -5.76
CA TYR A 113 9.94 -2.20 -5.33
C TYR A 113 9.32 -1.32 -6.41
N ARG A 114 10.13 -0.69 -7.28
CA ARG A 114 9.62 0.07 -8.43
C ARG A 114 8.99 -0.84 -9.48
N LEU A 115 9.61 -1.99 -9.77
CA LEU A 115 9.02 -3.00 -10.66
C LEU A 115 7.73 -3.57 -10.09
N ILE A 116 7.70 -3.94 -8.81
CA ILE A 116 6.50 -4.44 -8.14
C ILE A 116 5.38 -3.40 -8.21
N PHE A 117 5.68 -2.12 -7.96
CA PHE A 117 4.70 -1.06 -8.10
C PHE A 117 4.10 -0.98 -9.50
N PHE A 118 4.95 -1.03 -10.53
CA PHE A 118 4.49 -1.02 -11.92
C PHE A 118 3.59 -2.22 -12.23
N LEU A 119 3.97 -3.42 -11.80
CA LEU A 119 3.17 -4.64 -11.97
C LEU A 119 1.82 -4.55 -11.26
N VAL A 120 1.79 -4.06 -10.01
CA VAL A 120 0.56 -3.86 -9.25
C VAL A 120 -0.35 -2.85 -9.94
N LEU A 121 0.21 -1.76 -10.46
CA LEU A 121 -0.55 -0.75 -11.20
C LEU A 121 -1.17 -1.36 -12.46
N LYS A 122 -0.39 -2.13 -13.23
CA LYS A 122 -0.87 -2.82 -14.44
C LYS A 122 -1.94 -3.86 -14.14
N ALA A 123 -1.76 -4.65 -13.09
CA ALA A 123 -2.77 -5.60 -12.64
C ALA A 123 -4.07 -4.91 -12.23
N LYS A 124 -3.97 -3.76 -11.54
CA LYS A 124 -5.14 -2.95 -11.16
C LYS A 124 -5.87 -2.40 -12.37
N GLU A 125 -5.15 -1.85 -13.35
CA GLU A 125 -5.72 -1.36 -14.61
C GLU A 125 -6.47 -2.49 -15.34
N ALA A 126 -5.86 -3.67 -15.46
CA ALA A 126 -6.47 -4.83 -16.10
C ALA A 126 -7.70 -5.37 -15.33
N ALA A 127 -7.67 -5.34 -14.00
CA ALA A 127 -8.77 -5.83 -13.15
C ALA A 127 -9.94 -4.84 -13.03
N ALA A 128 -9.69 -3.53 -13.18
CA ALA A 128 -10.69 -2.48 -13.04
C ALA A 128 -12.01 -2.73 -13.82
N PRO A 129 -12.00 -3.09 -15.12
CA PRO A 129 -13.25 -3.36 -15.85
C PRO A 129 -14.00 -4.57 -15.30
N TYR A 130 -13.30 -5.67 -14.97
CA TYR A 130 -13.92 -6.87 -14.42
C TYR A 130 -14.55 -6.62 -13.06
N ILE A 131 -13.85 -5.88 -12.19
CA ILE A 131 -14.33 -5.49 -10.88
C ILE A 131 -15.60 -4.65 -11.01
N ARG A 132 -15.63 -3.66 -11.92
CA ARG A 132 -16.82 -2.84 -12.19
C ARG A 132 -18.01 -3.69 -12.65
N VAL A 133 -17.80 -4.62 -13.59
CA VAL A 133 -18.85 -5.51 -14.08
C VAL A 133 -19.37 -6.44 -12.97
N ALA A 134 -18.49 -6.96 -12.12
CA ALA A 134 -18.90 -7.77 -10.99
C ALA A 134 -19.76 -6.95 -10.01
N TYR A 135 -19.30 -5.77 -9.60
CA TYR A 135 -20.04 -4.88 -8.69
C TYR A 135 -21.40 -4.46 -9.25
N THR A 136 -21.49 -4.12 -10.55
CA THR A 136 -22.79 -3.76 -11.15
C THR A 136 -23.73 -4.95 -11.18
N ARG A 137 -23.25 -6.15 -11.53
CA ARG A 137 -24.07 -7.38 -11.49
C ARG A 137 -24.60 -7.69 -10.08
N PHE A 138 -23.76 -7.58 -9.07
CA PHE A 138 -24.20 -7.78 -7.68
C PHE A 138 -25.21 -6.71 -7.24
N THR A 139 -24.97 -5.45 -7.60
CA THR A 139 -25.87 -4.34 -7.27
C THR A 139 -27.22 -4.50 -7.97
N ILE A 140 -27.24 -4.86 -9.26
CA ILE A 140 -28.46 -5.12 -10.02
C ILE A 140 -29.22 -6.30 -9.41
N LYS A 141 -28.56 -7.44 -9.13
CA LYS A 141 -29.22 -8.57 -8.45
C LYS A 141 -29.84 -8.18 -7.10
N ARG A 142 -29.18 -7.30 -6.35
CA ARG A 142 -29.71 -6.78 -5.07
C ARG A 142 -30.91 -5.86 -5.29
N LEU A 143 -30.87 -5.02 -6.32
CA LEU A 143 -31.97 -4.13 -6.71
C LEU A 143 -33.18 -4.91 -7.22
N GLU A 144 -32.99 -5.94 -8.06
CA GLU A 144 -34.05 -6.83 -8.55
C GLU A 144 -34.80 -7.55 -7.42
N ARG A 145 -34.13 -7.88 -6.31
CA ARG A 145 -34.82 -8.43 -5.14
C ARG A 145 -35.76 -7.42 -4.47
N ARG A 146 -35.56 -6.10 -4.64
CA ARG A 146 -36.47 -5.08 -4.11
C ARG A 146 -37.78 -5.07 -4.92
N ALA A 147 -38.91 -5.15 -4.24
CA ALA A 147 -40.24 -5.19 -4.86
C ALA A 147 -40.55 -3.94 -5.70
N SER A 148 -40.07 -2.76 -5.27
CA SER A 148 -40.23 -1.50 -6.00
C SER A 148 -39.54 -1.52 -7.37
N PHE A 149 -38.34 -2.09 -7.46
CA PHE A 149 -37.60 -2.16 -8.72
C PHE A 149 -38.27 -3.12 -9.73
N ARG A 150 -38.80 -4.25 -9.25
CA ARG A 150 -39.62 -5.17 -10.07
C ARG A 150 -40.88 -4.48 -10.61
N LYS A 151 -41.56 -3.68 -9.78
CA LYS A 151 -42.75 -2.92 -10.20
C LYS A 151 -42.40 -1.87 -11.25
N THR A 152 -41.30 -1.12 -11.10
CA THR A 152 -40.85 -0.13 -12.08
C THR A 152 -40.40 -0.77 -13.40
N LEU A 153 -39.70 -1.90 -13.36
CA LEU A 153 -39.27 -2.63 -14.57
C LEU A 153 -40.46 -3.24 -15.31
N ALA A 154 -41.45 -3.79 -14.59
CA ALA A 154 -42.69 -4.26 -15.18
C ALA A 154 -43.47 -3.10 -15.85
N MET A 155 -43.52 -1.94 -15.20
CA MET A 155 -44.18 -0.73 -15.70
C MET A 155 -43.49 -0.16 -16.95
N SER A 156 -42.15 -0.14 -16.99
CA SER A 156 -41.40 0.30 -18.18
C SER A 156 -41.44 -0.70 -19.34
N SER A 157 -41.52 -2.01 -19.04
CA SER A 157 -41.74 -3.04 -20.06
C SER A 157 -43.14 -2.98 -20.66
N MET A 158 -44.15 -2.62 -19.85
CA MET A 158 -45.51 -2.36 -20.33
C MET A 158 -45.61 -1.02 -21.09
N SER A 159 -44.83 -0.01 -20.70
CA SER A 159 -44.80 1.30 -21.37
C SER A 159 -44.31 1.24 -22.82
N LYS A 160 -43.57 0.20 -23.23
CA LYS A 160 -43.19 0.01 -24.65
C LYS A 160 -44.34 -0.43 -25.56
N ARG A 161 -45.52 -0.75 -25.01
CA ARG A 161 -46.73 -0.98 -25.82
C ARG A 161 -47.49 0.30 -26.17
N HIS A 162 -47.08 1.45 -25.65
CA HIS A 162 -47.76 2.72 -25.93
C HIS A 162 -46.85 3.64 -26.75
N ASN A 163 -46.83 3.42 -28.06
CA ASN A 163 -46.43 4.45 -29.01
C ASN A 163 -47.52 5.54 -28.99
N GLN A 164 -47.48 6.44 -28.00
CA GLN A 164 -48.17 7.72 -28.12
C GLN A 164 -47.23 8.70 -28.81
N PRO A 165 -47.62 9.34 -29.93
CA PRO A 165 -46.83 10.41 -30.52
C PRO A 165 -46.74 11.56 -29.49
N PRO A 166 -45.61 12.28 -29.43
CA PRO A 166 -45.48 13.41 -28.52
C PRO A 166 -46.51 14.48 -28.91
N HIS A 167 -47.45 14.78 -28.01
CA HIS A 167 -48.36 15.92 -28.17
C HIS A 167 -47.52 17.22 -28.19
N PRO A 168 -47.68 18.09 -29.21
CA PRO A 168 -46.95 19.36 -29.27
C PRO A 168 -47.34 20.26 -28.10
N MET A 169 -46.36 20.83 -27.39
CA MET A 169 -46.58 21.75 -26.26
C MET A 169 -47.20 23.11 -26.66
N ALA A 170 -47.63 23.27 -27.92
CA ALA A 170 -48.23 24.48 -28.45
C ALA A 170 -49.74 24.63 -28.14
N VAL A 171 -50.38 23.63 -27.51
CA VAL A 171 -51.83 23.69 -27.21
C VAL A 171 -52.14 24.52 -25.95
N GLN A 172 -51.12 24.96 -25.19
CA GLN A 172 -51.31 25.63 -23.91
C GLN A 172 -51.22 27.17 -23.94
N GLU A 173 -51.07 27.80 -25.11
CA GLU A 173 -50.91 29.26 -25.23
C GLU A 173 -52.23 30.08 -25.16
N GLY A 174 -53.39 29.44 -24.94
CA GLY A 174 -54.70 30.10 -25.03
C GLY A 174 -55.38 30.49 -23.71
N LEU A 175 -54.80 30.22 -22.54
CA LEU A 175 -55.42 30.47 -21.24
C LEU A 175 -54.75 31.65 -20.50
N ASN A 176 -54.82 32.84 -21.10
CA ASN A 176 -54.38 34.07 -20.44
C ASN A 176 -55.53 34.72 -19.64
N SER A 177 -55.31 34.77 -18.32
CA SER A 177 -55.74 35.74 -17.28
C SER A 177 -57.24 36.12 -17.12
N PRO A 178 -57.78 36.13 -15.88
CA PRO A 178 -59.09 36.70 -15.59
C PRO A 178 -59.05 38.23 -15.55
N MET A 179 -60.00 38.89 -16.21
CA MET A 179 -60.22 40.33 -16.08
C MET A 179 -60.99 40.68 -14.79
N PRO A 180 -60.72 41.86 -14.19
CA PRO A 180 -61.34 42.31 -12.95
C PRO A 180 -62.71 42.95 -13.22
N TYR A 181 -63.66 42.71 -12.33
CA TYR A 181 -64.81 43.59 -12.07
C TYR A 181 -64.94 43.78 -10.56
#